data_AF-A0A521ZT28-F1
#
_entry.id   AF-A0A521ZT28-F1
#
_cell.length_a   1.000
_cell.length_b   1.000
_cell.length_c   1.000
_cell.angle_alpha   90.00
_cell.angle_beta   90.00
_cell.angle_gamma   90.00
#
_symmetry.space_group_name_H-M   'P 1'
#
loop_
_entity.id
_entity.type
_entity.pdbx_description
1 polymer ?
#
loop_
_entity_poly.entity_id
_entity_poly.type
_entity_poly.pdbx_seq_one_letter_code
_entity_poly.pdbx_strand_id
1 'polypeptide(L)'
;MKPSCHQLAADIVELRKLQAELNAWSVDDSDFYQVEKIYQEIENRLLKVREQISISPEQAEMILGQDYLGPKAIQETFGFVPENIPPIPFAKARIERAKELGQFLVLRVNQTPDGELLNMKTIAALVPRQDASGQTLFANLYLRQDEAYYAEAPTLGWALATKELVPGSISKNYLEQTEALIDYLKTKIFVNQPLPEKYQKAIEEFESQKSTIRELAVSFDLSRKQQTKATEMLESLAIVQLVRHSPIEALYDILVYYKHNNVRLLEHVASLTRRRAPRGEMVGVGRFDAEYGMNVIHTGPGWSLTSINDGAVYSETR
;
A
#
# COMPACT_ATOMS: atom_id res chain seq x y z
N MET A 1 18.49 -0.38 -20.38
CA MET A 1 17.58 -0.03 -21.49
C MET A 1 16.18 -0.47 -21.09
N LYS A 2 15.18 0.42 -21.17
CA LYS A 2 13.77 0.03 -20.98
C LYS A 2 13.36 -0.88 -22.15
N PRO A 3 12.79 -2.07 -21.93
CA PRO A 3 12.13 -2.79 -23.00
C PRO A 3 10.98 -1.91 -23.49
N SER A 4 10.93 -1.62 -24.78
CA SER A 4 9.78 -0.92 -25.35
C SER A 4 8.56 -1.84 -25.32
N CYS A 5 7.34 -1.29 -25.26
CA CYS A 5 6.12 -2.10 -25.43
C CYS A 5 6.14 -2.97 -26.70
N HIS A 6 6.92 -2.58 -27.72
CA HIS A 6 7.14 -3.37 -28.93
C HIS A 6 7.92 -4.66 -28.67
N GLN A 7 8.91 -4.65 -27.76
CA GLN A 7 9.65 -5.86 -27.37
C GLN A 7 8.79 -6.82 -26.57
N LEU A 8 8.01 -6.32 -25.61
CA LEU A 8 7.09 -7.16 -24.84
C LEU A 8 6.02 -7.80 -25.75
N ALA A 9 5.48 -7.05 -26.69
CA ALA A 9 4.52 -7.56 -27.67
C ALA A 9 5.14 -8.62 -28.58
N ALA A 10 6.38 -8.41 -29.04
CA ALA A 10 7.11 -9.39 -29.84
C ALA A 10 7.37 -10.70 -29.06
N ASP A 11 7.80 -10.59 -27.79
CA ASP A 11 8.06 -11.74 -26.93
C ASP A 11 6.77 -12.54 -26.66
N ILE A 12 5.63 -11.88 -26.44
CA ILE A 12 4.32 -12.53 -26.26
C ILE A 12 3.86 -13.23 -27.54
N VAL A 13 4.06 -12.62 -28.71
CA VAL A 13 3.71 -13.23 -30.01
C VAL A 13 4.52 -14.50 -30.26
N GLU A 14 5.83 -14.46 -29.99
CA GLU A 14 6.69 -15.63 -30.13
C GLU A 14 6.36 -16.75 -29.12
N LEU A 15 6.02 -16.40 -27.88
CA LEU A 15 5.53 -17.39 -26.89
C LEU A 15 4.28 -18.13 -27.39
N ARG A 16 3.34 -17.41 -28.02
CA ARG A 16 2.14 -18.03 -28.59
C ARG A 16 2.47 -18.96 -29.76
N LYS A 17 3.47 -18.64 -30.58
CA LYS A 17 3.93 -19.51 -31.67
C LYS A 17 4.54 -20.80 -31.12
N LEU A 18 5.48 -20.69 -30.18
CA LEU A 18 6.11 -21.84 -29.54
C LEU A 18 5.10 -22.74 -28.83
N GLN A 19 4.09 -22.15 -28.18
CA GLN A 19 3.00 -22.90 -27.57
C GLN A 19 2.13 -23.62 -28.61
N ALA A 20 1.88 -23.00 -29.76
CA ALA A 20 1.16 -23.65 -30.86
C ALA A 20 1.97 -24.80 -31.49
N GLU A 21 3.29 -24.62 -31.65
CA GLU A 21 4.22 -25.66 -32.11
C GLU A 21 4.24 -26.86 -31.16
N LEU A 22 4.31 -26.60 -29.85
CA LEU A 22 4.24 -27.64 -28.82
C LEU A 22 2.89 -28.39 -28.84
N ASN A 23 1.77 -27.67 -29.03
CA ASN A 23 0.44 -28.28 -29.09
C ASN A 23 0.19 -29.08 -30.38
N ALA A 24 0.93 -28.79 -31.46
CA ALA A 24 0.82 -29.51 -32.74
C ALA A 24 1.60 -30.83 -32.75
N TRP A 25 2.40 -31.11 -31.72
CA TRP A 25 3.18 -32.33 -31.61
C TRP A 25 2.34 -33.54 -31.18
N SER A 26 2.56 -34.66 -31.88
CA SER A 26 1.94 -35.96 -31.62
C SER A 26 2.83 -36.82 -30.74
N VAL A 27 2.22 -37.63 -29.86
CA VAL A 27 2.90 -38.47 -28.85
C VAL A 27 3.68 -39.65 -29.46
N ASP A 28 3.60 -39.86 -30.77
CA ASP A 28 4.31 -40.94 -31.49
C ASP A 28 5.71 -40.56 -32.02
N ASP A 29 6.12 -39.28 -31.93
CA ASP A 29 7.40 -38.83 -32.49
C ASP A 29 8.58 -38.95 -31.51
N SER A 30 9.58 -39.73 -31.91
CA SER A 30 10.76 -40.16 -31.16
C SER A 30 11.80 -39.07 -30.88
N ASP A 31 11.44 -37.78 -30.92
CA ASP A 31 12.40 -36.67 -30.83
C ASP A 31 12.23 -35.87 -29.52
N PHE A 32 12.26 -36.58 -28.39
CA PHE A 32 12.21 -36.02 -27.03
C PHE A 32 13.14 -34.80 -26.85
N TYR A 33 14.30 -34.81 -27.54
CA TYR A 33 15.26 -33.71 -27.54
C TYR A 33 14.71 -32.40 -28.13
N GLN A 34 13.88 -32.46 -29.17
CA GLN A 34 13.28 -31.26 -29.78
C GLN A 34 12.17 -30.69 -28.89
N VAL A 35 11.39 -31.56 -28.23
CA VAL A 35 10.41 -31.14 -27.22
C VAL A 35 11.10 -30.40 -26.09
N GLU A 36 12.15 -30.99 -25.52
CA GLU A 36 12.91 -30.42 -24.42
C GLU A 36 13.50 -29.06 -24.79
N LYS A 37 14.01 -28.92 -26.02
CA LYS A 37 14.50 -27.64 -26.54
C LYS A 37 13.41 -26.58 -26.65
N ILE A 38 12.21 -26.94 -27.13
CA ILE A 38 11.05 -26.03 -27.19
C ILE A 38 10.62 -25.62 -25.78
N TYR A 39 10.56 -26.56 -24.83
CA TYR A 39 10.27 -26.26 -23.43
C TYR A 39 11.27 -25.27 -22.82
N GLN A 40 12.58 -25.52 -23.00
CA GLN A 40 13.64 -24.62 -22.52
C GLN A 40 13.54 -23.22 -23.14
N GLU A 41 13.21 -23.12 -24.44
CA GLU A 41 13.01 -21.82 -25.10
C GLU A 41 11.75 -21.09 -24.57
N ILE A 42 10.65 -21.81 -24.33
CA ILE A 42 9.44 -21.26 -23.70
C ILE A 42 9.77 -20.76 -22.29
N GLU A 43 10.48 -21.55 -21.47
CA GLU A 43 10.87 -21.15 -20.12
C GLU A 43 11.77 -19.90 -20.13
N ASN A 44 12.78 -19.87 -20.99
CA ASN A 44 13.67 -18.71 -21.11
C ASN A 44 12.93 -17.44 -21.57
N ARG A 45 11.95 -17.57 -22.47
CA ARG A 45 11.12 -16.43 -22.92
C ARG A 45 10.12 -15.99 -21.87
N LEU A 46 9.50 -16.93 -21.16
CA LEU A 46 8.65 -16.63 -20.02
C LEU A 46 9.46 -15.92 -18.92
N LEU A 47 10.70 -16.32 -18.68
CA LEU A 47 11.61 -15.65 -17.77
C LEU A 47 11.88 -14.21 -18.22
N LYS A 48 12.22 -13.98 -19.50
CA LYS A 48 12.41 -12.63 -20.05
C LYS A 48 11.17 -11.77 -19.94
N VAL A 49 9.99 -12.30 -20.29
CA VAL A 49 8.73 -11.57 -20.13
C VAL A 49 8.47 -11.28 -18.66
N ARG A 50 8.70 -12.25 -17.76
CA ARG A 50 8.61 -12.07 -16.30
C ARG A 50 9.55 -11.00 -15.80
N GLU A 51 10.82 -10.97 -16.20
CA GLU A 51 11.78 -9.93 -15.83
C GLU A 51 11.40 -8.54 -16.36
N GLN A 52 10.65 -8.50 -17.46
CA GLN A 52 10.13 -7.24 -18.01
C GLN A 52 8.86 -6.75 -17.29
N ILE A 53 8.01 -7.65 -16.77
CA ILE A 53 6.74 -7.31 -16.11
C ILE A 53 6.79 -7.34 -14.58
N SER A 54 7.76 -8.04 -14.00
CA SER A 54 7.93 -8.27 -12.57
C SER A 54 9.41 -8.14 -12.20
N ILE A 55 9.67 -7.79 -10.96
CA ILE A 55 11.02 -7.57 -10.44
C ILE A 55 11.28 -8.56 -9.31
N SER A 56 12.51 -9.08 -9.24
CA SER A 56 12.93 -9.89 -8.10
C SER A 56 13.10 -9.04 -6.83
N PRO A 57 12.96 -9.62 -5.63
CA PRO A 57 13.33 -8.98 -4.36
C PRO A 57 14.70 -8.29 -4.39
N GLU A 58 15.72 -8.96 -4.93
CA GLU A 58 17.10 -8.47 -4.96
C GLU A 58 17.24 -7.25 -5.89
N GLN A 59 16.54 -7.25 -7.02
CA GLN A 59 16.52 -6.09 -7.92
C GLN A 59 15.75 -4.92 -7.30
N ALA A 60 14.64 -5.18 -6.59
CA ALA A 60 13.90 -4.13 -5.90
C ALA A 60 14.73 -3.49 -4.77
N GLU A 61 15.44 -4.32 -3.99
CA GLU A 61 16.39 -3.87 -2.98
C GLU A 61 17.53 -3.06 -3.58
N MET A 62 18.12 -3.49 -4.70
CA MET A 62 19.16 -2.73 -5.39
C MET A 62 18.68 -1.34 -5.87
N ILE A 63 17.43 -1.23 -6.32
CA ILE A 63 16.87 0.04 -6.76
C ILE A 63 16.55 0.94 -5.57
N LEU A 64 15.86 0.44 -4.55
CA LEU A 64 15.32 1.25 -3.44
C LEU A 64 16.31 1.43 -2.28
N GLY A 65 17.30 0.56 -2.13
CA GLY A 65 18.22 0.55 -1.00
C GLY A 65 17.46 0.37 0.32
N GLN A 66 17.69 1.27 1.28
CA GLN A 66 17.02 1.28 2.60
C GLN A 66 15.49 1.45 2.54
N ASP A 67 14.94 1.91 1.41
CA ASP A 67 13.50 2.03 1.19
C ASP A 67 12.87 0.70 0.70
N TYR A 68 13.63 -0.40 0.71
CA TYR A 68 13.12 -1.77 0.54
C TYR A 68 12.97 -2.45 1.90
N LEU A 69 11.72 -2.74 2.30
CA LEU A 69 11.37 -3.38 3.55
C LEU A 69 10.86 -4.80 3.31
N GLY A 70 11.80 -5.71 2.99
CA GLY A 70 11.53 -7.13 2.76
C GLY A 70 11.59 -8.01 4.02
N PRO A 71 11.79 -9.33 3.89
CA PRO A 71 11.77 -10.29 5.00
C PRO A 71 12.71 -9.94 6.16
N LYS A 72 13.88 -9.36 5.86
CA LYS A 72 14.83 -8.90 6.88
C LYS A 72 14.23 -7.81 7.78
N ALA A 73 13.55 -6.81 7.20
CA ALA A 73 12.90 -5.75 7.96
C ALA A 73 11.76 -6.32 8.85
N ILE A 74 11.08 -7.38 8.40
CA ILE A 74 10.04 -8.06 9.17
C ILE A 74 10.66 -8.80 10.37
N GLN A 75 11.78 -9.49 10.15
CA GLN A 75 12.53 -10.15 11.21
C GLN A 75 13.04 -9.17 12.27
N GLU A 76 13.59 -8.03 11.85
CA GLU A 76 14.06 -6.98 12.76
C GLU A 76 12.92 -6.34 13.56
N THR A 77 11.72 -6.29 12.99
CA THR A 77 10.56 -5.65 13.63
C THR A 77 9.83 -6.58 14.58
N PHE A 78 9.55 -7.81 14.15
CA PHE A 78 8.65 -8.74 14.85
C PHE A 78 9.35 -9.99 15.39
N GLY A 79 10.64 -10.18 15.10
CA GLY A 79 11.43 -11.30 15.60
C GLY A 79 11.20 -12.63 14.88
N PHE A 80 10.50 -12.64 13.73
CA PHE A 80 10.27 -13.84 12.93
C PHE A 80 10.51 -13.61 11.43
N VAL A 81 10.86 -14.68 10.72
CA VAL A 81 11.01 -14.66 9.26
C VAL A 81 9.69 -15.10 8.62
N PRO A 82 9.14 -14.33 7.66
CA PRO A 82 7.91 -14.73 6.99
C PRO A 82 8.15 -15.88 6.02
N GLU A 83 7.30 -16.91 6.06
CA GLU A 83 7.41 -18.11 5.21
C GLU A 83 6.79 -17.92 3.82
N ASN A 84 5.59 -17.31 3.78
CA ASN A 84 4.81 -17.15 2.55
C ASN A 84 4.97 -15.74 1.98
N ILE A 85 5.98 -15.55 1.13
CA ILE A 85 6.27 -14.24 0.51
C ILE A 85 5.70 -14.23 -0.92
N PRO A 86 4.68 -13.39 -1.21
CA PRO A 86 4.17 -13.26 -2.57
C PRO A 86 5.21 -12.60 -3.49
N PRO A 87 5.13 -12.82 -4.82
CA PRO A 87 5.98 -12.10 -5.77
C PRO A 87 5.67 -10.61 -5.76
N ILE A 88 6.66 -9.76 -6.09
CA ILE A 88 6.47 -8.31 -6.17
C ILE A 88 5.56 -7.98 -7.38
N PRO A 89 4.38 -7.38 -7.17
CA PRO A 89 3.35 -7.15 -8.19
C PRO A 89 3.56 -5.82 -8.95
N PHE A 90 4.77 -5.26 -8.87
CA PHE A 90 5.14 -4.00 -9.49
C PHE A 90 6.26 -4.24 -10.51
N ALA A 91 6.05 -3.76 -11.73
CA ALA A 91 7.10 -3.77 -12.75
C ALA A 91 8.28 -2.88 -12.34
N LYS A 92 9.47 -3.16 -12.87
CA LYS A 92 10.69 -2.39 -12.59
C LYS A 92 10.52 -0.88 -12.75
N ALA A 93 9.89 -0.44 -13.85
CA ALA A 93 9.65 0.99 -14.09
C ALA A 93 8.79 1.65 -13.00
N ARG A 94 7.87 0.89 -12.37
CA ARG A 94 7.05 1.38 -11.26
C ARG A 94 7.88 1.51 -9.97
N ILE A 95 8.83 0.61 -9.73
CA ILE A 95 9.78 0.67 -8.61
C ILE A 95 10.78 1.82 -8.78
N GLU A 96 11.33 2.01 -9.98
CA GLU A 96 12.18 3.17 -10.28
C GLU A 96 11.43 4.48 -10.05
N ARG A 97 10.16 4.56 -10.51
CA ARG A 97 9.30 5.71 -10.24
C ARG A 97 9.00 5.90 -8.75
N ALA A 98 8.80 4.82 -8.00
CA ALA A 98 8.61 4.88 -6.56
C ALA A 98 9.80 5.54 -5.86
N LYS A 99 11.02 5.16 -6.25
CA LYS A 99 12.26 5.80 -5.75
C LYS A 99 12.28 7.30 -5.99
N GLU A 100 11.98 7.73 -7.22
CA GLU A 100 11.93 9.17 -7.59
C GLU A 100 10.91 9.96 -6.77
N LEU A 101 9.83 9.31 -6.34
CA LEU A 101 8.75 9.90 -5.55
C LEU A 101 8.96 9.79 -4.04
N GLY A 102 10.11 9.29 -3.59
CA GLY A 102 10.37 9.08 -2.15
C GLY A 102 9.41 8.06 -1.53
N GLN A 103 8.99 7.06 -2.30
CA GLN A 103 8.20 5.93 -1.81
C GLN A 103 9.11 4.79 -1.36
N PHE A 104 8.62 3.99 -0.42
CA PHE A 104 9.23 2.73 -0.02
C PHE A 104 8.36 1.55 -0.41
N LEU A 105 8.99 0.40 -0.63
CA LEU A 105 8.33 -0.88 -0.90
C LEU A 105 8.36 -1.70 0.38
N VAL A 106 7.20 -2.13 0.87
CA VAL A 106 7.08 -2.90 2.11
C VAL A 106 6.35 -4.22 1.88
N LEU A 107 6.91 -5.29 2.41
CA LEU A 107 6.23 -6.58 2.54
C LEU A 107 5.32 -6.52 3.77
N ARG A 108 4.02 -6.63 3.56
CA ARG A 108 3.05 -6.73 4.65
C ARG A 108 2.69 -8.20 4.85
N VAL A 109 2.75 -8.65 6.09
CA VAL A 109 2.26 -9.98 6.49
C VAL A 109 1.04 -9.84 7.38
N ASN A 110 0.09 -10.75 7.20
CA ASN A 110 -1.19 -10.71 7.90
C ASN A 110 -1.26 -11.65 9.10
N GLN A 111 -0.27 -12.53 9.27
CA GLN A 111 -0.23 -13.54 10.32
C GLN A 111 1.20 -13.76 10.83
N THR A 112 1.28 -14.21 12.08
CA THR A 112 2.49 -14.76 12.71
C THR A 112 2.73 -16.23 12.29
N PRO A 113 3.90 -16.82 12.58
CA PRO A 113 4.20 -18.21 12.21
C PRO A 113 3.26 -19.27 12.81
N ASP A 114 2.65 -18.98 13.97
CA ASP A 114 1.65 -19.83 14.62
C ASP A 114 0.22 -19.60 14.10
N GLY A 115 0.05 -18.72 13.10
CA GLY A 115 -1.21 -18.47 12.41
C GLY A 115 -2.11 -17.42 13.07
N GLU A 116 -1.67 -16.79 14.18
CA GLU A 116 -2.39 -15.67 14.78
C GLU A 116 -2.41 -14.46 13.81
N LEU A 117 -3.55 -13.77 13.71
CA LEU A 117 -3.65 -12.55 12.89
C LEU A 117 -2.72 -11.47 13.46
N LEU A 118 -1.92 -10.85 12.59
CA LEU A 118 -1.03 -9.76 12.95
C LEU A 118 -1.78 -8.42 13.04
N ASN A 119 -2.77 -8.36 13.93
CA ASN A 119 -3.57 -7.17 14.20
C ASN A 119 -2.87 -6.23 15.20
N MET A 120 -3.50 -5.10 15.55
CA MET A 120 -2.90 -4.11 16.45
C MET A 120 -2.59 -4.66 17.84
N LYS A 121 -3.43 -5.57 18.35
CA LYS A 121 -3.23 -6.23 19.65
C LYS A 121 -2.02 -7.16 19.60
N THR A 122 -1.90 -7.95 18.55
CA THR A 122 -0.76 -8.85 18.33
C THR A 122 0.54 -8.07 18.20
N ILE A 123 0.56 -6.98 17.42
CA ILE A 123 1.74 -6.09 17.33
C ILE A 123 2.10 -5.51 18.70
N ALA A 124 1.11 -5.06 19.47
CA ALA A 124 1.33 -4.49 20.79
C ALA A 124 1.88 -5.51 21.82
N ALA A 125 1.70 -6.81 21.57
CA ALA A 125 2.26 -7.90 22.36
C ALA A 125 3.67 -8.31 21.88
N LEU A 126 3.91 -8.30 20.56
CA LEU A 126 5.19 -8.65 19.96
C LEU A 126 6.26 -7.56 20.12
N VAL A 127 5.83 -6.29 20.12
CA VAL A 127 6.72 -5.14 20.10
C VAL A 127 6.65 -4.40 21.44
N PRO A 128 7.79 -4.19 22.12
CA PRO A 128 7.80 -3.50 23.41
C PRO A 128 7.30 -2.06 23.26
N ARG A 129 6.68 -1.53 24.32
CA ARG A 129 6.14 -0.16 24.32
C ARG A 129 7.22 0.92 24.11
N GLN A 130 8.46 0.62 24.50
CA GLN A 130 9.62 1.47 24.31
C GLN A 130 10.69 0.72 23.51
N ASP A 131 11.52 1.45 22.78
CA ASP A 131 12.71 0.87 22.18
C ASP A 131 13.88 0.73 23.19
N ALA A 132 15.01 0.18 22.72
CA ALA A 132 16.19 -0.04 23.55
C ALA A 132 16.81 1.25 24.09
N SER A 133 16.50 2.42 23.51
CA SER A 133 16.94 3.73 23.99
C SER A 133 15.97 4.35 25.00
N GLY A 134 14.84 3.68 25.27
CA GLY A 134 13.79 4.15 26.18
C GLY A 134 12.76 5.08 25.53
N GLN A 135 12.82 5.31 24.21
CA GLN A 135 11.84 6.14 23.51
C GLN A 135 10.52 5.41 23.32
N THR A 136 9.40 6.13 23.43
CA THR A 136 8.06 5.54 23.30
C THR A 136 7.77 5.16 21.84
N LEU A 137 7.28 3.93 21.63
CA LEU A 137 6.80 3.44 20.34
C LEU A 137 5.30 3.64 20.15
N PHE A 138 4.52 3.41 21.21
CA PHE A 138 3.06 3.49 21.17
C PHE A 138 2.50 4.40 22.26
N ALA A 139 1.85 5.49 21.85
CA ALA A 139 1.20 6.44 22.74
C ALA A 139 -0.09 5.86 23.32
N ASN A 140 -1.02 5.51 22.43
CA ASN A 140 -2.42 5.23 22.77
C ASN A 140 -2.96 3.96 22.11
N LEU A 141 -2.10 3.11 21.54
CA LEU A 141 -2.50 1.85 20.91
C LEU A 141 -3.34 0.97 21.86
N TYR A 142 -3.09 1.03 23.16
CA TYR A 142 -3.82 0.21 24.14
C TYR A 142 -5.19 0.77 24.55
N LEU A 143 -5.52 2.01 24.17
CA LEU A 143 -6.73 2.70 24.65
C LEU A 143 -8.00 2.42 23.85
N ARG A 144 -7.90 1.68 22.74
CA ARG A 144 -8.97 1.56 21.74
C ARG A 144 -9.19 0.11 21.26
N GLN A 145 -8.80 -0.87 22.07
CA GLN A 145 -8.81 -2.30 21.70
C GLN A 145 -10.20 -2.86 21.36
N ASP A 146 -11.26 -2.17 21.75
CA ASP A 146 -12.67 -2.49 21.50
C ASP A 146 -13.17 -1.97 20.14
N GLU A 147 -12.39 -1.13 19.44
CA GLU A 147 -12.79 -0.59 18.14
C GLU A 147 -12.55 -1.62 17.01
N ALA A 148 -13.52 -1.79 16.09
CA ALA A 148 -13.51 -2.88 15.11
C ALA A 148 -12.24 -2.98 14.25
N TYR A 149 -11.63 -1.85 13.88
CA TYR A 149 -10.41 -1.83 13.08
C TYR A 149 -9.16 -2.32 13.84
N TYR A 150 -9.23 -2.50 15.17
CA TYR A 150 -8.14 -3.11 15.94
C TYR A 150 -7.98 -4.61 15.69
N ALA A 151 -9.05 -5.28 15.26
CA ALA A 151 -9.05 -6.69 14.94
C ALA A 151 -8.61 -6.98 13.48
N GLU A 152 -8.50 -5.93 12.65
CA GLU A 152 -8.02 -6.06 11.27
C GLU A 152 -6.52 -6.40 11.25
N ALA A 153 -6.11 -7.18 10.25
CA ALA A 153 -4.70 -7.43 9.93
C ALA A 153 -4.31 -6.69 8.62
N PRO A 154 -3.02 -6.45 8.38
CA PRO A 154 -2.55 -5.98 7.08
C PRO A 154 -2.99 -6.93 5.95
N THR A 155 -3.17 -6.39 4.75
CA THR A 155 -3.32 -7.26 3.57
C THR A 155 -1.96 -7.90 3.25
N LEU A 156 -1.89 -9.24 3.20
CA LEU A 156 -0.67 -9.94 2.77
C LEU A 156 -0.31 -9.53 1.35
N GLY A 157 0.87 -8.99 1.14
CA GLY A 157 1.27 -8.46 -0.16
C GLY A 157 2.39 -7.45 -0.08
N TRP A 158 2.75 -6.93 -1.24
CA TRP A 158 3.70 -5.83 -1.35
C TRP A 158 2.95 -4.52 -1.53
N ALA A 159 3.38 -3.50 -0.79
CA ALA A 159 2.79 -2.16 -0.89
C ALA A 159 3.85 -1.12 -1.23
N LEU A 160 3.48 -0.16 -2.09
CA LEU A 160 4.23 1.08 -2.28
C LEU A 160 3.56 2.19 -1.49
N ALA A 161 4.30 2.79 -0.56
CA ALA A 161 3.81 3.86 0.31
C ALA A 161 4.71 5.10 0.28
N THR A 162 4.14 6.30 0.43
CA THR A 162 4.92 7.55 0.55
C THR A 162 5.44 7.73 1.97
N LYS A 163 6.68 8.23 2.10
CA LYS A 163 7.27 8.59 3.41
C LYS A 163 6.63 9.80 4.06
N GLU A 164 6.16 10.73 3.22
CA GLU A 164 5.52 11.98 3.60
C GLU A 164 4.05 12.00 3.17
N LEU A 165 3.31 12.98 3.70
CA LEU A 165 1.96 13.28 3.24
C LEU A 165 1.99 13.75 1.78
N VAL A 166 1.01 13.35 1.00
CA VAL A 166 0.85 13.77 -0.39
C VAL A 166 0.71 15.30 -0.46
N PRO A 167 1.50 15.98 -1.30
CA PRO A 167 1.40 17.43 -1.45
C PRO A 167 -0.03 17.87 -1.81
N GLY A 168 -0.51 18.93 -1.16
CA GLY A 168 -1.88 19.43 -1.34
C GLY A 168 -2.95 18.71 -0.53
N SER A 169 -2.61 17.65 0.22
CA SER A 169 -3.51 16.98 1.16
C SER A 169 -3.48 17.55 2.59
N ILE A 170 -2.44 18.32 2.93
CA ILE A 170 -2.23 18.82 4.30
C ILE A 170 -3.28 19.89 4.65
N SER A 171 -3.83 19.81 5.87
CA SER A 171 -4.85 20.75 6.38
C SER A 171 -6.12 20.81 5.53
N LYS A 172 -6.39 19.74 4.77
CA LYS A 172 -7.60 19.54 3.99
C LYS A 172 -8.56 18.59 4.69
N ASN A 173 -9.86 18.74 4.41
CA ASN A 173 -10.85 17.76 4.87
C ASN A 173 -10.68 16.43 4.10
N TYR A 174 -11.31 15.35 4.56
CA TYR A 174 -11.07 14.01 4.00
C TYR A 174 -11.44 13.89 2.51
N LEU A 175 -12.50 14.60 2.07
CA LEU A 175 -12.92 14.64 0.67
C LEU A 175 -11.85 15.32 -0.20
N GLU A 176 -11.41 16.51 0.21
CA GLU A 176 -10.36 17.28 -0.47
C GLU A 176 -9.00 16.55 -0.50
N GLN A 177 -8.65 15.85 0.59
CA GLN A 177 -7.47 14.98 0.59
C GLN A 177 -7.58 13.84 -0.44
N THR A 178 -8.79 13.33 -0.66
CA THR A 178 -9.04 12.29 -1.67
C THR A 178 -8.93 12.86 -3.08
N GLU A 179 -9.36 14.11 -3.31
CA GLU A 179 -9.07 14.83 -4.56
C GLU A 179 -7.55 14.96 -4.78
N ALA A 180 -6.79 15.37 -3.76
CA ALA A 180 -5.34 15.46 -3.84
C ALA A 180 -4.64 14.11 -4.13
N LEU A 181 -5.15 13.01 -3.57
CA LEU A 181 -4.65 11.66 -3.89
C LEU A 181 -4.94 11.27 -5.34
N ILE A 182 -6.12 11.61 -5.87
CA ILE A 182 -6.48 11.36 -7.27
C ILE A 182 -5.56 12.17 -8.20
N ASP A 183 -5.30 13.43 -7.88
CA ASP A 183 -4.38 14.27 -8.65
C ASP A 183 -2.95 13.75 -8.58
N TYR A 184 -2.49 13.30 -7.41
CA TYR A 184 -1.18 12.66 -7.25
C TYR A 184 -1.07 11.38 -8.08
N LEU A 185 -2.12 10.55 -8.10
CA LEU A 185 -2.20 9.34 -8.91
C LEU A 185 -2.06 9.65 -10.41
N LYS A 186 -2.79 10.65 -10.91
CA LYS A 186 -2.79 11.05 -12.33
C LYS A 186 -1.48 11.72 -12.75
N THR A 187 -0.97 12.63 -11.93
CA THR A 187 0.11 13.56 -12.32
C THR A 187 1.50 13.08 -11.91
N LYS A 188 1.61 12.20 -10.90
CA LYS A 188 2.88 11.70 -10.38
C LYS A 188 3.07 10.21 -10.62
N ILE A 189 2.06 9.38 -10.31
CA ILE A 189 2.18 7.92 -10.38
C ILE A 189 2.07 7.41 -11.82
N PHE A 190 0.99 7.75 -12.52
CA PHE A 190 0.74 7.37 -13.91
C PHE A 190 1.03 8.50 -14.89
N VAL A 191 2.07 9.29 -14.62
CA VAL A 191 2.46 10.41 -15.49
C VAL A 191 2.70 9.93 -16.91
N ASN A 192 2.04 10.56 -17.89
CA ASN A 192 2.09 10.21 -19.31
C ASN A 192 1.72 8.75 -19.63
N GLN A 193 0.95 8.09 -18.75
CA GLN A 193 0.45 6.74 -18.94
C GLN A 193 -1.08 6.73 -18.76
N PRO A 194 -1.80 5.87 -19.49
CA PRO A 194 -3.20 5.65 -19.20
C PRO A 194 -3.36 5.09 -17.78
N LEU A 195 -4.32 5.63 -17.03
CA LEU A 195 -4.67 5.06 -15.73
C LEU A 195 -5.20 3.64 -15.92
N PRO A 196 -4.81 2.65 -15.09
CA PRO A 196 -5.46 1.34 -15.10
C PRO A 196 -6.97 1.44 -14.88
N GLU A 197 -7.75 0.55 -15.51
CA GLU A 197 -9.22 0.57 -15.49
C GLU A 197 -9.81 0.62 -14.07
N LYS A 198 -9.21 -0.13 -13.11
CA LYS A 198 -9.63 -0.12 -11.70
C LYS A 198 -9.63 1.30 -11.10
N TYR A 199 -8.68 2.15 -11.48
CA TYR A 199 -8.59 3.53 -11.01
C TYR A 199 -9.54 4.45 -11.74
N GLN A 200 -9.72 4.26 -13.05
CA GLN A 200 -10.68 5.05 -13.82
C GLN A 200 -12.09 4.90 -13.25
N LYS A 201 -12.56 3.65 -13.06
CA LYS A 201 -13.86 3.35 -12.47
C LYS A 201 -14.01 3.91 -11.05
N ALA A 202 -12.98 3.79 -10.23
CA ALA A 202 -12.98 4.31 -8.86
C ALA A 202 -13.04 5.85 -8.81
N ILE A 203 -12.42 6.53 -9.78
CA ILE A 203 -12.47 7.99 -9.90
C ILE A 203 -13.83 8.45 -10.43
N GLU A 204 -14.40 7.73 -11.40
CA GLU A 204 -15.77 8.00 -11.89
C GLU A 204 -16.81 7.84 -10.77
N GLU A 205 -16.71 6.78 -9.97
CA GLU A 205 -17.53 6.59 -8.77
C GLU A 205 -17.37 7.79 -7.82
N PHE A 206 -16.12 8.17 -7.51
CA PHE A 206 -15.82 9.31 -6.65
C PHE A 206 -16.49 10.59 -7.15
N GLU A 207 -16.29 10.96 -8.42
CA GLU A 207 -16.85 12.19 -8.99
C GLU A 207 -18.40 12.17 -9.00
N SER A 208 -19.01 11.00 -9.21
CA SER A 208 -20.48 10.86 -9.19
C SER A 208 -21.10 11.08 -7.80
N GLN A 209 -20.37 10.76 -6.73
CA GLN A 209 -20.85 10.89 -5.34
C GLN A 209 -20.38 12.18 -4.65
N LYS A 210 -19.39 12.86 -5.24
CA LYS A 210 -18.67 14.00 -4.66
C LYS A 210 -19.54 15.14 -4.17
N SER A 211 -20.54 15.57 -4.96
CA SER A 211 -21.46 16.66 -4.57
C SER A 211 -22.27 16.27 -3.33
N THR A 212 -22.88 15.08 -3.35
CA THR A 212 -23.64 14.53 -2.23
C THR A 212 -22.80 14.42 -0.96
N ILE A 213 -21.57 13.92 -1.08
CA ILE A 213 -20.65 13.82 0.06
C ILE A 213 -20.31 15.22 0.58
N ARG A 214 -20.03 16.18 -0.31
CA ARG A 214 -19.70 17.56 0.07
C ARG A 214 -20.84 18.23 0.84
N GLU A 215 -22.08 18.06 0.40
CA GLU A 215 -23.27 18.55 1.10
C GLU A 215 -23.42 17.94 2.50
N LEU A 216 -23.08 16.65 2.64
CA LEU A 216 -23.15 15.93 3.93
C LEU A 216 -21.92 16.13 4.83
N ALA A 217 -20.81 16.68 4.31
CA ALA A 217 -19.52 16.73 5.01
C ALA A 217 -19.03 18.15 5.35
N VAL A 218 -19.45 19.20 4.64
CA VAL A 218 -18.79 20.54 4.71
C VAL A 218 -19.55 21.57 5.59
N SER A 219 -20.71 21.23 6.14
CA SER A 219 -21.43 22.12 7.06
C SER A 219 -20.88 22.01 8.50
N PHE A 220 -20.64 23.15 9.16
CA PHE A 220 -20.26 23.20 10.58
C PHE A 220 -21.40 22.77 11.53
N ASP A 221 -22.66 22.77 11.05
CA ASP A 221 -23.87 22.42 11.80
C ASP A 221 -24.39 21.01 11.48
N LEU A 222 -23.53 20.10 11.02
CA LEU A 222 -23.95 18.74 10.70
C LEU A 222 -24.39 17.98 11.96
N SER A 223 -25.58 17.38 11.88
CA SER A 223 -25.98 16.39 12.88
C SER A 223 -25.04 15.18 12.81
N ARG A 224 -24.86 14.49 13.95
CA ARG A 224 -24.06 13.25 14.01
C ARG A 224 -24.47 12.24 12.94
N LYS A 225 -25.78 12.12 12.65
CA LYS A 225 -26.30 11.23 11.60
C LYS A 225 -25.79 11.59 10.21
N GLN A 226 -25.70 12.88 9.88
CA GLN A 226 -25.15 13.32 8.60
C GLN A 226 -23.65 13.09 8.51
N GLN A 227 -22.93 13.37 9.60
CA GLN A 227 -21.49 13.10 9.69
C GLN A 227 -21.19 11.61 9.47
N THR A 228 -21.89 10.72 10.19
CA THR A 228 -21.73 9.26 10.04
C THR A 228 -22.01 8.84 8.61
N LYS A 229 -23.11 9.31 8.01
CA LYS A 229 -23.45 8.99 6.60
C LYS A 229 -22.37 9.46 5.64
N ALA A 230 -21.81 10.66 5.83
CA ALA A 230 -20.73 11.17 5.01
C ALA A 230 -19.46 10.30 5.13
N THR A 231 -19.07 9.92 6.35
CA THR A 231 -17.92 9.01 6.54
C THR A 231 -18.14 7.61 6.00
N GLU A 232 -19.37 7.07 6.09
CA GLU A 232 -19.71 5.78 5.52
C GLU A 232 -19.57 5.81 3.99
N MET A 233 -20.09 6.86 3.35
CA MET A 233 -19.89 7.07 1.92
C MET A 233 -18.40 7.16 1.58
N LEU A 234 -17.66 8.02 2.27
CA LEU A 234 -16.21 8.22 2.05
C LEU A 234 -15.39 6.93 2.24
N GLU A 235 -15.63 6.17 3.30
CA GLU A 235 -14.99 4.88 3.56
C GLU A 235 -15.30 3.86 2.45
N SER A 236 -16.53 3.85 1.93
CA SER A 236 -16.97 2.88 0.93
C SER A 236 -16.42 3.11 -0.48
N LEU A 237 -15.90 4.31 -0.78
CA LEU A 237 -15.41 4.66 -2.11
C LEU A 237 -14.26 3.74 -2.54
N ALA A 238 -14.34 3.20 -3.76
CA ALA A 238 -13.29 2.31 -4.27
C ALA A 238 -11.92 3.00 -4.31
N ILE A 239 -11.87 4.30 -4.62
CA ILE A 239 -10.60 5.03 -4.70
C ILE A 239 -9.91 5.10 -3.33
N VAL A 240 -10.69 5.28 -2.25
CA VAL A 240 -10.21 5.29 -0.88
C VAL A 240 -9.65 3.92 -0.49
N GLN A 241 -10.35 2.84 -0.87
CA GLN A 241 -9.87 1.48 -0.61
C GLN A 241 -8.60 1.12 -1.38
N LEU A 242 -8.36 1.75 -2.55
CA LEU A 242 -7.24 1.46 -3.44
C LEU A 242 -5.94 2.22 -3.11
N VAL A 243 -6.03 3.43 -2.55
CA VAL A 243 -4.88 4.35 -2.44
C VAL A 243 -4.58 4.84 -1.02
N ARG A 244 -5.36 4.40 -0.03
CA ARG A 244 -5.08 4.64 1.40
C ARG A 244 -4.90 3.32 2.12
N HIS A 245 -3.97 3.31 3.06
CA HIS A 245 -3.82 2.23 4.03
C HIS A 245 -5.00 2.14 5.01
N SER A 246 -5.23 0.96 5.59
CA SER A 246 -5.99 0.81 6.84
C SER A 246 -5.19 1.33 8.04
N PRO A 247 -5.82 1.50 9.22
CA PRO A 247 -5.11 1.85 10.44
C PRO A 247 -3.95 0.91 10.79
N ILE A 248 -4.16 -0.40 10.67
CA ILE A 248 -3.14 -1.41 10.98
C ILE A 248 -2.00 -1.37 9.95
N GLU A 249 -2.30 -1.15 8.67
CA GLU A 249 -1.28 -1.00 7.62
C GLU A 249 -0.43 0.26 7.83
N ALA A 250 -1.05 1.39 8.19
CA ALA A 250 -0.31 2.62 8.51
C ALA A 250 0.63 2.42 9.70
N LEU A 251 0.13 1.78 10.77
CA LEU A 251 0.90 1.48 11.97
C LEU A 251 2.05 0.52 11.67
N TYR A 252 1.77 -0.54 10.92
CA TYR A 252 2.75 -1.54 10.49
C TYR A 252 3.88 -0.89 9.68
N ASP A 253 3.54 -0.12 8.66
CA ASP A 253 4.50 0.50 7.76
C ASP A 253 5.44 1.46 8.50
N ILE A 254 4.89 2.35 9.35
CA ILE A 254 5.68 3.28 10.18
C ILE A 254 6.62 2.51 11.10
N LEU A 255 6.12 1.44 11.73
CA LEU A 255 6.90 0.65 12.68
C LEU A 255 8.03 -0.13 12.01
N VAL A 256 7.77 -0.80 10.89
CA VAL A 256 8.78 -1.54 10.13
C VAL A 256 9.84 -0.58 9.59
N TYR A 257 9.42 0.57 9.04
CA TYR A 257 10.36 1.58 8.56
C TYR A 257 11.26 2.09 9.70
N TYR A 258 10.71 2.34 10.88
CA TYR A 258 11.48 2.76 12.04
C TYR A 258 12.47 1.71 12.53
N LYS A 259 12.03 0.45 12.67
CA LYS A 259 12.91 -0.62 13.14
C LYS A 259 14.05 -0.92 12.17
N HIS A 260 13.78 -0.81 10.88
CA HIS A 260 14.79 -1.04 9.85
C HIS A 260 15.75 0.15 9.66
N ASN A 261 15.22 1.37 9.61
CA ASN A 261 15.98 2.56 9.20
C ASN A 261 16.33 3.52 10.34
N ASN A 262 15.78 3.32 11.54
CA ASN A 262 15.86 4.25 12.68
C ASN A 262 15.36 5.67 12.33
N VAL A 263 14.30 5.76 11.52
CA VAL A 263 13.69 7.02 11.07
C VAL A 263 12.21 7.03 11.45
N ARG A 264 11.78 8.10 12.11
CA ARG A 264 10.38 8.32 12.52
C ARG A 264 9.61 8.97 11.37
N LEU A 265 8.74 8.19 10.72
CA LEU A 265 7.82 8.73 9.72
C LEU A 265 6.67 9.47 10.40
N LEU A 266 6.21 10.56 9.78
CA LEU A 266 5.05 11.33 10.23
C LEU A 266 5.17 11.83 11.69
N GLU A 267 6.33 12.37 12.07
CA GLU A 267 6.65 12.72 13.46
C GLU A 267 5.64 13.69 14.12
N HIS A 268 5.15 14.68 13.37
CA HIS A 268 4.25 15.72 13.90
C HIS A 268 2.90 15.79 13.16
N VAL A 269 2.62 14.80 12.32
CA VAL A 269 1.45 14.76 11.44
C VAL A 269 0.86 13.37 11.44
N ALA A 270 -0.43 13.23 11.11
CA ALA A 270 -1.05 11.93 10.91
C ALA A 270 -1.60 11.79 9.48
N SER A 271 -1.60 10.55 8.99
CA SER A 271 -2.35 10.19 7.80
C SER A 271 -3.75 9.76 8.19
N LEU A 272 -4.78 10.38 7.60
CA LEU A 272 -6.14 9.84 7.67
C LEU A 272 -6.22 8.58 6.79
N THR A 273 -6.61 7.48 7.40
CA THR A 273 -6.66 6.14 6.82
C THR A 273 -8.03 5.86 6.18
N ARG A 274 -8.17 4.71 5.52
CA ARG A 274 -9.43 4.32 4.86
C ARG A 274 -10.55 3.87 5.80
N ARG A 275 -10.35 3.89 7.12
CA ARG A 275 -11.35 3.42 8.09
C ARG A 275 -11.95 4.55 8.90
N ARG A 276 -13.21 4.34 9.30
CA ARG A 276 -13.89 5.17 10.29
C ARG A 276 -13.92 4.51 11.67
N ALA A 277 -13.99 5.36 12.68
CA ALA A 277 -14.30 5.01 14.05
C ALA A 277 -15.81 4.78 14.25
N PRO A 278 -16.23 4.12 15.34
CA PRO A 278 -17.65 3.83 15.61
C PRO A 278 -18.55 5.07 15.67
N ARG A 279 -17.99 6.24 16.01
CA ARG A 279 -18.74 7.51 16.15
C ARG A 279 -18.75 8.36 14.87
N GLY A 280 -18.20 7.86 13.76
CA GLY A 280 -18.23 8.53 12.45
C GLY A 280 -17.10 9.53 12.25
N GLU A 281 -16.00 9.39 12.97
CA GLU A 281 -14.73 10.06 12.70
C GLU A 281 -13.85 9.18 11.80
N MET A 282 -13.01 9.78 10.96
CA MET A 282 -11.96 9.09 10.23
C MET A 282 -10.80 8.75 11.17
N VAL A 283 -10.23 7.57 11.03
CA VAL A 283 -9.11 7.11 11.85
C VAL A 283 -7.80 7.60 11.23
N GLY A 284 -7.00 8.33 12.01
CA GLY A 284 -5.67 8.78 11.63
C GLY A 284 -4.57 7.99 12.35
N VAL A 285 -3.44 7.77 11.69
CA VAL A 285 -2.24 7.15 12.29
C VAL A 285 -1.01 7.99 11.96
N GLY A 286 -0.16 8.23 12.96
CA GLY A 286 1.07 9.01 12.83
C GLY A 286 1.45 9.68 14.13
N ARG A 287 1.95 10.92 14.04
CA ARG A 287 2.50 11.72 15.15
C ARG A 287 3.51 10.90 15.95
N PHE A 288 4.46 10.31 15.24
CA PHE A 288 5.39 9.35 15.80
C PHE A 288 6.63 10.03 16.41
N ASP A 289 6.40 10.99 17.30
CA ASP A 289 7.49 11.67 18.00
C ASP A 289 8.16 10.78 19.07
N ALA A 290 9.37 11.16 19.47
CA ALA A 290 10.19 10.38 20.40
C ALA A 290 9.65 10.34 21.84
N GLU A 291 8.85 11.33 22.24
CA GLU A 291 8.38 11.49 23.61
C GLU A 291 7.09 10.68 23.85
N TYR A 292 6.12 10.87 22.97
CA TYR A 292 4.78 10.29 23.06
C TYR A 292 4.65 8.99 22.27
N GLY A 293 5.43 8.79 21.22
CA GLY A 293 5.31 7.65 20.32
C GLY A 293 4.10 7.75 19.40
N MET A 294 3.86 6.69 18.63
CA MET A 294 2.86 6.71 17.56
C MET A 294 1.44 6.73 18.11
N ASN A 295 0.59 7.54 17.47
CA ASN A 295 -0.79 7.78 17.85
C ASN A 295 -1.79 7.23 16.83
N VAL A 296 -2.87 6.65 17.34
CA VAL A 296 -4.12 6.39 16.60
C VAL A 296 -5.17 7.41 17.03
N ILE A 297 -5.54 8.32 16.14
CA ILE A 297 -6.40 9.47 16.41
C ILE A 297 -7.73 9.38 15.64
N HIS A 298 -8.73 10.15 16.07
CA HIS A 298 -10.04 10.25 15.44
C HIS A 298 -10.28 11.69 14.98
N THR A 299 -10.69 11.88 13.74
CA THR A 299 -10.91 13.20 13.12
C THR A 299 -12.23 13.23 12.36
N GLY A 300 -13.13 14.19 12.63
CA GLY A 300 -14.38 14.32 11.88
C GLY A 300 -14.14 14.61 10.37
N PRO A 301 -15.02 14.17 9.45
CA PRO A 301 -14.81 14.29 8.01
C PRO A 301 -14.81 15.73 7.49
N GLY A 302 -15.58 16.62 8.13
CA GLY A 302 -15.69 18.04 7.80
C GLY A 302 -14.71 18.94 8.52
N TRP A 303 -13.92 18.37 9.43
CA TRP A 303 -12.98 19.15 10.21
C TRP A 303 -11.78 19.46 9.31
N SER A 304 -11.78 20.64 8.69
CA SER A 304 -10.53 21.24 8.25
C SER A 304 -9.81 21.64 9.54
N LEU A 305 -8.95 20.76 10.04
CA LEU A 305 -8.12 21.11 11.19
C LEU A 305 -7.06 22.09 10.70
N THR A 306 -7.42 23.38 10.57
CA THR A 306 -6.46 24.45 10.30
C THR A 306 -5.42 24.58 11.44
N SER A 307 -5.65 23.88 12.56
CA SER A 307 -4.72 23.74 13.68
C SER A 307 -3.92 22.43 13.69
N ILE A 308 -4.16 21.48 12.77
CA ILE A 308 -3.47 20.19 12.73
C ILE A 308 -3.03 19.87 11.30
N ASN A 309 -1.72 19.68 11.12
CA ASN A 309 -1.07 19.42 9.84
C ASN A 309 -1.29 17.99 9.29
N ASP A 310 -2.45 17.39 9.54
CA ASP A 310 -2.78 16.03 9.07
C ASP A 310 -3.14 16.03 7.57
N GLY A 311 -2.96 14.89 6.92
CA GLY A 311 -3.20 14.73 5.49
C GLY A 311 -3.36 13.28 5.07
N ALA A 312 -2.94 12.95 3.85
CA ALA A 312 -3.00 11.60 3.31
C ALA A 312 -1.63 11.06 2.90
N VAL A 313 -1.27 9.88 3.37
CA VAL A 313 -0.23 9.04 2.74
C VAL A 313 -0.86 8.28 1.58
N TYR A 314 -0.15 8.23 0.45
CA TYR A 314 -0.51 7.31 -0.63
C TYR A 314 0.05 5.93 -0.29
N SER A 315 -0.81 4.91 -0.34
CA SER A 315 -0.42 3.51 -0.17
C SER A 315 -1.21 2.64 -1.15
N GLU A 316 -0.51 1.91 -2.02
CA GLU A 316 -1.11 0.91 -2.91
C GLU A 316 -0.56 -0.47 -2.57
N THR A 317 -1.43 -1.38 -2.14
CA THR A 317 -1.14 -2.82 -2.01
C THR A 317 -1.60 -3.55 -3.26
N ARG A 318 -0.82 -4.54 -3.70
CA ARG A 318 -1.19 -5.47 -4.76
C ARG A 318 -0.77 -6.89 -4.41
#